data_AF-A0A1F8TNH5-F1
#
_entry.id   AF-A0A1F8TNH5-F1
#
_cell.length_a   1.000
_cell.length_b   1.000
_cell.length_c   1.000
_cell.angle_alpha   90.00
_cell.angle_beta   90.00
_cell.angle_gamma   90.00
#
_symmetry.space_group_name_H-M   'P 1'
#
loop_
_entity.id
_entity.type
_entity.pdbx_description
1 polymer ?
#
loop_
_entity_poly.entity_id
_entity_poly.type
_entity_poly.pdbx_seq_one_letter_code
_entity_poly.pdbx_strand_id
1 'polypeptide(L)'
;MFVVLLGFSALSIDVGRYYAERRFLQDAADAAALACARAYGVEGTATAAWDAADTILGSYNLNGNPLGLTVTYPAYDATGLTYTYYDDIVTALNLKNGIRPQTSPDLGCRVALYVDVPTLLIQVVNPGLDTLDLGVRAYAIARGGFLPVIVKKYSNGPGPGDGSESGFIHHAMKSGSDFLCTVISDVGCTAASEAEPGREFVLFGASQKGSDNKFRGFLVLDIRDFSEEDPNSGELLHDVYNGVAVDANENTLKDFEAQWIRNGYPGPDICTVDANEFQGCAQIAIINGASAGLFIDEVADRYKQDDVILAQLYDGSVKTIPNFTINFPNLIIGSGSETVDDQDVAFTFSTQYAAALTAQVDVTFYPDNGTITGGSGDALNPWVTGNATSGTFATDPTPPRTGATDTSYTMTWSGITTDLAPKGIYVVFLHGDSSAPYNDAEQLQIVTVNIDDQEDQFFIDSSDTYVNTADATVTARTATYTIRVVDGNGQEQWTGGADSVTLKIDDCPSTWTCYFGATSPGSPTLVTEPGNTHTLTVEVPAGTSNNTIESGWIRAYGLDGAAAKVTRVQQFQTAVNVATGGSGNYVDVIGYALFKVTTIDANDVYGQAISGTYLDPNDSALAEGKKFGLVPWEEP
;
A
#
# COMPACT_ATOMS: atom_id res chain seq x y z
N MET A 1 -42.77 16.59 57.25
CA MET A 1 -41.32 16.79 57.04
C MET A 1 -40.52 15.51 57.26
N PHE A 2 -40.62 14.84 58.42
CA PHE A 2 -39.91 13.58 58.69
C PHE A 2 -40.24 12.44 57.71
N VAL A 3 -41.53 12.26 57.38
CA VAL A 3 -41.99 11.28 56.37
C VAL A 3 -41.40 11.55 54.97
N VAL A 4 -41.27 12.84 54.60
CA VAL A 4 -40.70 13.24 53.31
C VAL A 4 -39.19 12.95 53.29
N LEU A 5 -38.48 13.23 54.38
CA LEU A 5 -37.06 12.91 54.51
C LEU A 5 -36.80 11.40 54.46
N LEU A 6 -37.62 10.60 55.14
CA LEU A 6 -37.55 9.13 55.07
C LEU A 6 -37.81 8.61 53.66
N GLY A 7 -38.75 9.21 52.92
CA GLY A 7 -39.00 8.86 51.51
C GLY A 7 -37.80 9.14 50.60
N PHE A 8 -37.09 10.26 50.80
CA PHE A 8 -35.87 10.56 50.04
C PHE A 8 -34.68 9.66 50.44
N SER A 9 -34.55 9.32 51.72
CA SER A 9 -33.53 8.36 52.17
C SER A 9 -33.78 6.96 51.64
N ALA A 10 -35.05 6.52 51.62
CA ALA A 10 -35.49 5.27 51.02
C ALA A 10 -35.10 5.18 49.53
N LEU A 11 -35.44 6.21 48.77
CA LEU A 11 -35.08 6.31 47.36
C LEU A 11 -33.56 6.27 47.15
N SER A 12 -32.80 6.98 47.99
CA SER A 12 -31.33 7.04 47.86
C SER A 12 -30.67 5.68 48.06
N ILE A 13 -31.18 4.85 48.98
CA ILE A 13 -30.67 3.50 49.25
C ILE A 13 -31.00 2.56 48.09
N ASP A 14 -32.26 2.57 47.61
CA ASP A 14 -32.68 1.73 46.50
C ASP A 14 -31.95 2.10 45.19
N VAL A 15 -31.72 3.40 44.94
CA VAL A 15 -30.91 3.87 43.80
C VAL A 15 -29.44 3.49 43.94
N GLY A 16 -28.85 3.65 45.13
CA GLY A 16 -27.47 3.24 45.38
C GLY A 16 -27.26 1.75 45.16
N ARG A 17 -28.24 0.93 45.58
CA ARG A 17 -28.27 -0.51 45.31
C ARG A 17 -28.39 -0.81 43.82
N TYR A 18 -29.27 -0.13 43.10
CA TYR A 18 -29.43 -0.29 41.65
C TYR A 18 -28.12 -0.04 40.89
N TYR A 19 -27.39 1.04 41.21
CA TYR A 19 -26.12 1.35 40.55
C TYR A 19 -24.99 0.37 40.90
N ALA A 20 -24.93 -0.10 42.15
CA ALA A 20 -23.96 -1.13 42.54
C ALA A 20 -24.18 -2.43 41.78
N GLU A 21 -25.45 -2.84 41.64
CA GLU A 21 -25.84 -4.03 40.90
C GLU A 21 -25.54 -3.89 39.41
N ARG A 22 -25.89 -2.74 38.82
CA ARG A 22 -25.60 -2.45 37.41
C ARG A 22 -24.12 -2.58 37.08
N ARG A 23 -23.24 -2.06 37.95
CA ARG A 23 -21.80 -2.15 37.75
C ARG A 23 -21.32 -3.61 37.79
N PHE A 24 -21.76 -4.36 38.80
CA PHE A 24 -21.39 -5.77 38.94
C PHE A 24 -21.83 -6.62 37.73
N LEU A 25 -23.06 -6.42 37.26
CA LEU A 25 -23.56 -7.12 36.08
C LEU A 25 -22.89 -6.66 34.79
N GLN A 26 -22.54 -5.38 34.67
CA GLN A 26 -21.81 -4.87 33.51
C GLN A 26 -20.41 -5.50 33.44
N ASP A 27 -19.68 -5.56 34.56
CA ASP A 27 -18.36 -6.20 34.63
C ASP A 27 -18.45 -7.69 34.22
N ALA A 28 -19.51 -8.39 34.66
CA ALA A 28 -19.77 -9.77 34.28
C ALA A 28 -20.12 -9.93 32.78
N ALA A 29 -20.97 -9.05 32.24
CA ALA A 29 -21.35 -9.05 30.83
C ALA A 29 -20.16 -8.75 29.91
N ASP A 30 -19.33 -7.77 30.27
CA ASP A 30 -18.13 -7.39 29.53
C ASP A 30 -17.12 -8.54 29.48
N ALA A 31 -16.84 -9.16 30.64
CA ALA A 31 -15.96 -10.32 30.72
C ALA A 31 -16.50 -11.54 29.93
N ALA A 32 -17.81 -11.79 30.01
CA ALA A 32 -18.46 -12.88 29.30
C ALA A 32 -18.45 -12.65 27.77
N ALA A 33 -18.72 -11.42 27.31
CA ALA A 33 -18.67 -11.08 25.89
C ALA A 33 -17.26 -11.29 25.32
N LEU A 34 -16.22 -10.87 26.05
CA LEU A 34 -14.83 -11.05 25.62
C LEU A 34 -14.42 -12.53 25.56
N ALA A 35 -14.77 -13.32 26.59
CA ALA A 35 -14.49 -14.75 26.61
C ALA A 35 -15.23 -15.49 25.49
N CYS A 36 -16.50 -15.13 25.27
CA CYS A 36 -17.31 -15.67 24.19
C CYS A 36 -16.70 -15.39 22.82
N ALA A 37 -16.36 -14.12 22.53
CA ALA A 37 -15.80 -13.73 21.24
C ALA A 37 -14.46 -14.45 21.00
N ARG A 38 -13.59 -14.52 22.01
CA ARG A 38 -12.30 -15.24 21.91
C ARG A 38 -12.47 -16.73 21.65
N ALA A 39 -13.32 -17.39 22.43
CA ALA A 39 -13.60 -18.82 22.24
C ALA A 39 -14.23 -19.06 20.86
N TYR A 40 -15.06 -18.15 20.37
CA TYR A 40 -15.64 -18.29 19.05
C TYR A 40 -14.60 -18.19 17.94
N GLY A 41 -13.64 -17.27 18.06
CA GLY A 41 -12.58 -17.10 17.09
C GLY A 41 -11.54 -18.21 17.10
N VAL A 42 -11.26 -18.83 18.26
CA VAL A 42 -10.26 -19.90 18.38
C VAL A 42 -10.86 -21.28 18.08
N GLU A 43 -12.04 -21.57 18.65
CA GLU A 43 -12.64 -22.91 18.55
C GLU A 43 -13.62 -23.04 17.39
N GLY A 44 -14.03 -21.91 16.78
CA GLY A 44 -14.88 -21.86 15.58
C GLY A 44 -16.33 -22.30 15.77
N THR A 45 -16.75 -22.70 16.99
CA THR A 45 -18.12 -23.17 17.24
C THR A 45 -18.89 -22.24 18.18
N ALA A 46 -20.14 -21.95 17.82
CA ALA A 46 -20.99 -21.10 18.64
C ALA A 46 -21.36 -21.76 19.99
N THR A 47 -21.32 -23.09 20.07
CA THR A 47 -21.48 -23.83 21.34
C THR A 47 -20.31 -23.55 22.28
N ALA A 48 -19.05 -23.70 21.82
CA ALA A 48 -17.88 -23.41 22.63
C ALA A 48 -17.83 -21.95 23.10
N ALA A 49 -18.19 -21.03 22.21
CA ALA A 49 -18.31 -19.61 22.52
C ALA A 49 -19.31 -19.35 23.66
N TRP A 50 -20.48 -19.99 23.58
CA TRP A 50 -21.50 -19.89 24.62
C TRP A 50 -21.02 -20.51 25.94
N ASP A 51 -20.41 -21.70 25.91
CA ASP A 51 -19.92 -22.40 27.11
C ASP A 51 -18.83 -21.59 27.83
N ALA A 52 -17.94 -20.92 27.08
CA ALA A 52 -16.93 -20.03 27.63
C ALA A 52 -17.55 -18.82 28.33
N ALA A 53 -18.57 -18.23 27.73
CA ALA A 53 -19.32 -17.11 28.31
C ALA A 53 -20.08 -17.53 29.58
N ASP A 54 -20.76 -18.68 29.53
CA ASP A 54 -21.50 -19.27 30.65
C ASP A 54 -20.58 -19.58 31.84
N THR A 55 -19.38 -20.11 31.56
CA THR A 55 -18.35 -20.35 32.58
C THR A 55 -17.95 -19.06 33.28
N ILE A 56 -17.76 -17.96 32.54
CA ILE A 56 -17.45 -16.66 33.14
C ILE A 56 -18.61 -16.17 33.99
N LEU A 57 -19.83 -16.18 33.48
CA LEU A 57 -21.02 -15.77 34.24
C LEU A 57 -21.20 -16.61 35.51
N GLY A 58 -20.93 -17.91 35.45
CA GLY A 58 -20.90 -18.80 36.62
C GLY A 58 -19.80 -18.43 37.63
N SER A 59 -18.62 -18.01 37.16
CA SER A 59 -17.48 -17.61 38.01
C SER A 59 -17.71 -16.30 38.77
N TYR A 60 -18.52 -15.39 38.22
CA TYR A 60 -18.99 -14.19 38.94
C TYR A 60 -19.96 -14.55 40.08
N ASN A 61 -20.29 -15.84 40.27
CA ASN A 61 -21.16 -16.33 41.32
C ASN A 61 -22.42 -15.48 41.43
N LEU A 62 -23.17 -15.36 40.33
CA LEU A 62 -24.40 -14.57 40.28
C LEU A 62 -25.38 -14.99 41.40
N ASN A 63 -25.28 -16.22 41.92
CA ASN A 63 -26.02 -16.69 43.10
C ASN A 63 -25.50 -16.17 44.47
N GLY A 64 -24.22 -15.82 44.57
CA GLY A 64 -23.60 -15.17 45.74
C GLY A 64 -23.43 -13.66 45.60
N ASN A 65 -24.09 -13.07 44.60
CA ASN A 65 -24.32 -11.64 44.48
C ASN A 65 -24.67 -11.04 45.86
N PRO A 66 -24.17 -9.84 46.22
CA PRO A 66 -24.50 -9.18 47.49
C PRO A 66 -26.00 -9.12 47.82
N LEU A 67 -26.88 -9.32 46.84
CA LEU A 67 -28.33 -9.28 46.94
C LEU A 67 -29.03 -10.65 46.89
N GLY A 68 -28.31 -11.75 46.65
CA GLY A 68 -28.90 -13.10 46.53
C GLY A 68 -29.85 -13.28 45.33
N LEU A 69 -29.63 -12.51 44.26
CA LEU A 69 -30.45 -12.56 43.04
C LEU A 69 -29.95 -13.64 42.09
N THR A 70 -30.82 -14.54 41.64
CA THR A 70 -30.47 -15.50 40.57
C THR A 70 -30.73 -14.85 39.22
N VAL A 71 -29.67 -14.44 38.54
CA VAL A 71 -29.76 -14.06 37.12
C VAL A 71 -29.98 -15.33 36.31
N THR A 72 -31.05 -15.35 35.51
CA THR A 72 -31.36 -16.48 34.61
C THR A 72 -31.31 -15.97 33.18
N TYR A 73 -30.54 -16.65 32.33
CA TYR A 73 -30.48 -16.42 30.90
C TYR A 73 -30.75 -17.74 30.15
N PRO A 74 -31.24 -17.69 28.90
CA PRO A 74 -31.54 -18.89 28.14
C PRO A 74 -30.29 -19.74 27.88
N ALA A 75 -30.47 -21.06 27.87
CA ALA A 75 -29.43 -22.00 27.43
C ALA A 75 -29.07 -21.75 25.95
N TYR A 76 -27.90 -22.26 25.52
CA TYR A 76 -27.49 -22.15 24.13
C TYR A 76 -28.55 -22.68 23.16
N ASP A 77 -28.84 -21.88 22.15
CA ASP A 77 -29.75 -22.23 21.06
C ASP A 77 -29.17 -21.71 19.75
N ALA A 78 -28.79 -22.66 18.89
CA ALA A 78 -28.23 -22.38 17.57
C ALA A 78 -29.20 -21.62 16.64
N THR A 79 -30.51 -21.66 16.92
CA THR A 79 -31.51 -20.90 16.16
C THR A 79 -31.70 -19.46 16.68
N GLY A 80 -31.19 -19.18 17.90
CA GLY A 80 -31.32 -17.89 18.57
C GLY A 80 -32.76 -17.48 18.92
N LEU A 81 -33.71 -18.42 18.86
CA LEU A 81 -35.15 -18.19 19.06
C LEU A 81 -35.58 -18.28 20.53
N THR A 82 -34.80 -18.96 21.36
CA THR A 82 -35.02 -19.03 22.82
C THR A 82 -34.47 -17.82 23.57
N TYR A 83 -33.69 -16.96 22.89
CA TYR A 83 -33.26 -15.68 23.44
C TYR A 83 -34.44 -14.70 23.57
N THR A 84 -34.36 -13.82 24.56
CA THR A 84 -35.37 -12.76 24.71
C THR A 84 -34.92 -11.51 23.97
N TYR A 85 -35.83 -10.88 23.23
CA TYR A 85 -35.57 -9.66 22.45
C TYR A 85 -36.52 -8.53 22.87
N TYR A 86 -36.11 -7.29 22.63
CA TYR A 86 -37.02 -6.15 22.71
C TYR A 86 -37.95 -6.14 21.49
N ASP A 87 -39.23 -5.84 21.76
CA ASP A 87 -40.30 -5.71 20.77
C ASP A 87 -40.51 -6.95 19.88
N ASP A 88 -40.09 -8.12 20.35
CA ASP A 88 -40.14 -9.40 19.62
C ASP A 88 -39.38 -9.38 18.27
N ILE A 89 -38.44 -8.44 18.10
CA ILE A 89 -37.60 -8.32 16.91
C ILE A 89 -36.34 -9.19 17.10
N VAL A 90 -36.26 -10.32 16.39
CA VAL A 90 -35.17 -11.31 16.51
C VAL A 90 -33.91 -10.85 15.76
N THR A 91 -33.29 -9.77 16.23
CA THR A 91 -32.03 -9.22 15.69
C THR A 91 -31.00 -9.07 16.80
N ALA A 92 -29.71 -9.12 16.44
CA ALA A 92 -28.62 -9.14 17.42
C ALA A 92 -28.60 -7.87 18.29
N LEU A 93 -28.90 -6.71 17.69
CA LEU A 93 -29.07 -5.41 18.35
C LEU A 93 -30.23 -5.37 19.35
N ASN A 94 -31.29 -6.16 19.12
CA ASN A 94 -32.49 -6.18 19.96
C ASN A 94 -32.41 -7.20 21.09
N LEU A 95 -31.27 -7.90 21.27
CA LEU A 95 -31.09 -8.87 22.35
C LEU A 95 -31.35 -8.22 23.72
N LYS A 96 -32.31 -8.78 24.46
CA LYS A 96 -32.70 -8.36 25.81
C LYS A 96 -32.07 -9.22 26.89
N ASN A 97 -32.03 -10.54 26.68
CA ASN A 97 -31.43 -11.49 27.62
C ASN A 97 -30.89 -12.72 26.86
N GLY A 98 -29.60 -13.02 27.01
CA GLY A 98 -28.92 -14.15 26.37
C GLY A 98 -27.47 -13.86 25.99
N ILE A 99 -26.79 -14.91 25.52
CA ILE A 99 -25.42 -14.89 24.99
C ILE A 99 -25.53 -15.29 23.52
N ARG A 100 -25.11 -14.41 22.61
CA ARG A 100 -25.25 -14.61 21.17
C ARG A 100 -23.91 -14.42 20.45
N PRO A 101 -23.21 -15.52 20.13
CA PRO A 101 -22.11 -15.50 19.16
C PRO A 101 -22.63 -15.09 17.77
N GLN A 102 -21.81 -14.37 17.01
CA GLN A 102 -22.16 -13.94 15.64
C GLN A 102 -20.92 -13.87 14.74
N THR A 103 -21.13 -14.08 13.44
CA THR A 103 -20.09 -14.07 12.39
C THR A 103 -20.27 -12.94 11.38
N SER A 104 -21.33 -12.15 11.51
CA SER A 104 -21.66 -11.07 10.59
C SER A 104 -22.23 -9.87 11.36
N PRO A 105 -21.78 -8.64 11.05
CA PRO A 105 -20.75 -8.31 10.05
C PRO A 105 -19.34 -8.73 10.47
N ASP A 106 -19.05 -8.80 11.77
CA ASP A 106 -17.78 -9.26 12.32
C ASP A 106 -17.93 -10.48 13.23
N LEU A 107 -16.86 -11.27 13.34
CA LEU A 107 -16.77 -12.35 14.31
C LEU A 107 -16.74 -11.77 15.73
N GLY A 108 -17.73 -12.14 16.55
CA GLY A 108 -17.88 -11.58 17.88
C GLY A 108 -18.97 -12.22 18.70
N CYS A 109 -19.30 -11.58 19.83
CA CYS A 109 -20.34 -12.06 20.73
C CYS A 109 -21.02 -10.93 21.50
N ARG A 110 -22.34 -10.99 21.53
CA ARG A 110 -23.20 -10.08 22.29
C ARG A 110 -23.74 -10.78 23.52
N VAL A 111 -23.60 -10.15 24.68
CA VAL A 111 -24.13 -10.62 25.95
C VAL A 111 -25.09 -9.56 26.49
N ALA A 112 -26.32 -9.97 26.75
CA ALA A 112 -27.31 -9.14 27.44
C ALA A 112 -27.81 -9.90 28.67
N LEU A 113 -27.79 -9.23 29.82
CA LEU A 113 -28.33 -9.78 31.07
C LEU A 113 -29.45 -8.87 31.54
N TYR A 114 -30.55 -9.49 31.96
CA TYR A 114 -31.71 -8.81 32.51
C TYR A 114 -32.07 -9.38 33.87
N VAL A 115 -32.26 -8.50 34.85
CA VAL A 115 -32.67 -8.90 36.20
C VAL A 115 -33.66 -7.90 36.79
N ASP A 116 -34.60 -8.42 37.56
CA ASP A 116 -35.53 -7.61 38.33
C ASP A 116 -34.92 -7.37 39.72
N VAL A 117 -34.53 -6.13 40.02
CA VAL A 117 -33.94 -5.77 41.31
C VAL A 117 -35.06 -5.45 42.29
N PRO A 118 -35.26 -6.22 43.37
CA PRO A 118 -36.32 -5.94 44.32
C PRO A 118 -36.03 -4.64 45.08
N THR A 119 -37.02 -3.78 45.15
CA THR A 119 -36.94 -2.52 45.90
C THR A 119 -37.26 -2.80 47.37
N LEU A 120 -36.55 -2.16 48.31
CA LEU A 120 -36.73 -2.47 49.73
C LEU A 120 -37.55 -1.39 50.44
N LEU A 121 -37.23 -0.12 50.18
CA LEU A 121 -37.78 1.00 50.95
C LEU A 121 -38.81 1.80 50.14
N ILE A 122 -38.75 1.77 48.81
CA ILE A 122 -39.78 2.39 47.95
C ILE A 122 -41.13 1.70 48.09
N GLN A 123 -41.16 0.39 48.40
CA GLN A 123 -42.39 -0.39 48.62
C GLN A 123 -43.22 0.18 49.78
N VAL A 124 -42.56 0.81 50.76
CA VAL A 124 -43.22 1.46 51.90
C VAL A 124 -44.05 2.69 51.46
N VAL A 125 -43.64 3.35 50.37
CA VAL A 125 -44.28 4.56 49.83
C VAL A 125 -45.20 4.22 48.65
N ASN A 126 -44.86 3.22 47.85
CA ASN A 126 -45.67 2.71 46.75
C ASN A 126 -45.50 1.19 46.62
N PRO A 127 -46.44 0.40 47.17
CA PRO A 127 -46.41 -1.07 47.11
C PRO A 127 -46.61 -1.67 45.72
N GLY A 128 -46.77 -0.85 44.67
CA GLY A 128 -46.84 -1.31 43.28
C GLY A 128 -45.49 -1.29 42.56
N LEU A 129 -44.42 -0.82 43.22
CA LEU A 129 -43.07 -0.72 42.66
C LEU A 129 -42.15 -1.72 43.37
N ASP A 130 -42.48 -3.00 43.29
CA ASP A 130 -41.81 -4.05 44.04
C ASP A 130 -40.43 -4.44 43.44
N THR A 131 -40.23 -4.15 42.16
CA THR A 131 -38.99 -4.38 41.41
C THR A 131 -38.63 -3.20 40.52
N LEU A 132 -37.35 -3.06 40.22
CA LEU A 132 -36.80 -2.19 39.19
C LEU A 132 -36.08 -3.04 38.16
N ASP A 133 -36.45 -2.85 36.91
CA ASP A 133 -35.86 -3.54 35.78
C ASP A 133 -34.43 -3.04 35.54
N LEU A 134 -33.48 -3.96 35.48
CA LEU A 134 -32.07 -3.69 35.23
C LEU A 134 -31.58 -4.55 34.06
N GLY A 135 -31.16 -3.87 32.98
CA GLY A 135 -30.52 -4.49 31.84
C GLY A 135 -29.07 -4.01 31.69
N VAL A 136 -28.16 -4.94 31.43
CA VAL A 136 -26.79 -4.65 31.00
C VAL A 136 -26.51 -5.36 29.68
N ARG A 137 -25.60 -4.77 28.90
CA ARG A 137 -25.29 -5.20 27.54
C ARG A 137 -23.81 -5.01 27.28
N ALA A 138 -23.20 -5.99 26.65
CA ALA A 138 -21.81 -5.97 26.23
C ALA A 138 -21.70 -6.58 24.83
N TYR A 139 -20.84 -5.99 24.00
CA TYR A 139 -20.53 -6.51 22.68
C TYR A 139 -19.01 -6.56 22.53
N ALA A 140 -18.48 -7.72 22.16
CA ALA A 140 -17.08 -7.89 21.83
C ALA A 140 -16.91 -8.44 20.41
N ILE A 141 -15.90 -7.96 19.70
CA ILE A 141 -15.57 -8.38 18.34
C ILE A 141 -14.08 -8.64 18.19
N ALA A 142 -13.74 -9.48 17.21
CA ALA A 142 -12.39 -9.65 16.71
C ALA A 142 -12.08 -8.53 15.69
N ARG A 143 -11.27 -7.55 16.06
CA ARG A 143 -10.81 -6.49 15.14
C ARG A 143 -9.37 -6.10 15.40
N GLY A 144 -8.67 -5.67 14.34
CA GLY A 144 -7.29 -5.20 14.43
C GLY A 144 -6.29 -6.26 14.90
N GLY A 145 -5.13 -5.79 15.35
CA GLY A 145 -4.03 -6.65 15.79
C GLY A 145 -3.17 -7.25 14.68
N PHE A 146 -3.41 -6.83 13.43
CA PHE A 146 -2.51 -7.15 12.33
C PHE A 146 -1.17 -6.43 12.53
N LEU A 147 -0.10 -7.14 12.21
CA LEU A 147 1.23 -6.57 12.07
C LEU A 147 1.47 -6.28 10.59
N PRO A 148 2.07 -5.11 10.26
CA PRO A 148 2.53 -4.83 8.90
C PRO A 148 3.76 -5.72 8.64
N VAL A 149 3.56 -6.88 8.02
CA VAL A 149 4.64 -7.84 7.76
C VAL A 149 4.90 -7.92 6.26
N ILE A 150 6.07 -7.46 5.84
CA ILE A 150 6.49 -7.56 4.45
C ILE A 150 7.13 -8.91 4.23
N VAL A 151 6.50 -9.76 3.43
CA VAL A 151 7.10 -11.02 3.01
C VAL A 151 7.86 -10.77 1.72
N LYS A 152 9.20 -10.84 1.83
CA LYS A 152 10.12 -10.56 0.73
C LYS A 152 9.86 -11.38 -0.52
N LYS A 153 9.88 -10.69 -1.67
CA LYS A 153 10.11 -11.27 -3.01
C LYS A 153 11.52 -11.89 -3.09
N TYR A 154 11.62 -13.21 -2.85
CA TYR A 154 12.80 -14.08 -2.98
C TYR A 154 14.17 -13.50 -2.55
N SER A 155 14.79 -14.10 -1.51
CA SER A 155 16.26 -14.22 -1.52
C SER A 155 16.84 -15.62 -1.46
N ASN A 156 16.10 -16.69 -1.13
CA ASN A 156 16.65 -18.07 -1.11
C ASN A 156 15.54 -19.14 -1.15
N GLY A 157 14.75 -19.22 -2.22
CA GLY A 157 13.89 -20.39 -2.45
C GLY A 157 14.72 -21.54 -3.03
N PRO A 158 14.84 -22.72 -2.39
CA PRO A 158 15.39 -23.89 -3.05
C PRO A 158 14.31 -24.48 -3.95
N GLY A 159 14.30 -24.09 -5.22
CA GLY A 159 13.39 -24.64 -6.21
C GLY A 159 13.31 -23.83 -7.50
N PRO A 160 12.89 -24.44 -8.63
CA PRO A 160 12.71 -23.76 -9.90
C PRO A 160 11.42 -22.95 -9.87
N GLY A 161 11.45 -21.76 -9.28
CA GLY A 161 10.41 -20.75 -9.51
C GLY A 161 10.51 -20.20 -10.93
N ASP A 162 9.38 -19.89 -11.55
CA ASP A 162 9.30 -19.31 -12.91
C ASP A 162 9.76 -17.84 -13.00
N GLY A 163 10.12 -17.22 -11.86
CA GLY A 163 10.59 -15.85 -11.79
C GLY A 163 9.48 -14.78 -11.84
N SER A 164 8.21 -15.19 -11.82
CA SER A 164 7.06 -14.27 -11.87
C SER A 164 6.81 -13.51 -10.55
N GLU A 165 6.09 -12.40 -10.65
CA GLU A 165 5.91 -11.40 -9.59
C GLU A 165 5.07 -11.88 -8.40
N SER A 166 4.30 -12.96 -8.55
CA SER A 166 3.27 -13.37 -7.59
C SER A 166 3.56 -14.70 -6.88
N GLY A 167 4.84 -15.08 -6.76
CA GLY A 167 5.32 -16.26 -6.01
C GLY A 167 5.08 -16.25 -4.49
N PHE A 168 4.33 -15.26 -3.98
CA PHE A 168 4.03 -15.06 -2.57
C PHE A 168 3.23 -16.22 -1.95
N ILE A 169 2.29 -16.81 -2.69
CA ILE A 169 1.43 -17.91 -2.23
C ILE A 169 2.28 -19.06 -1.65
N HIS A 170 3.51 -19.25 -2.14
CA HIS A 170 4.38 -20.37 -1.78
C HIS A 170 4.79 -20.34 -0.30
N HIS A 171 4.86 -19.16 0.32
CA HIS A 171 5.36 -19.01 1.69
C HIS A 171 4.30 -19.29 2.77
N ALA A 172 3.01 -19.17 2.42
CA ALA A 172 1.89 -19.60 3.26
C ALA A 172 1.45 -21.05 2.98
N MET A 173 2.18 -21.76 2.12
CA MET A 173 1.92 -23.17 1.81
C MET A 173 2.71 -24.08 2.74
N LYS A 174 2.17 -25.27 2.97
CA LYS A 174 2.82 -26.36 3.69
C LYS A 174 4.26 -26.54 3.19
N SER A 175 5.18 -26.69 4.14
CA SER A 175 6.59 -26.94 3.84
C SER A 175 6.77 -28.13 2.87
N GLY A 176 7.42 -27.90 1.74
CA GLY A 176 7.68 -28.91 0.70
C GLY A 176 6.58 -29.06 -0.36
N SER A 177 5.50 -28.29 -0.30
CA SER A 177 4.55 -28.11 -1.41
C SER A 177 4.69 -26.73 -2.07
N ASP A 178 5.42 -25.83 -1.43
CA ASP A 178 5.70 -24.46 -1.85
C ASP A 178 6.24 -24.34 -3.28
N PHE A 179 7.14 -25.24 -3.68
CA PHE A 179 7.73 -25.23 -5.03
C PHE A 179 6.77 -25.68 -6.16
N LEU A 180 5.63 -26.29 -5.83
CA LEU A 180 4.62 -26.70 -6.82
C LEU A 180 3.64 -25.58 -7.13
N CYS A 181 3.61 -24.57 -6.28
CA CYS A 181 2.72 -23.44 -6.42
C CYS A 181 3.30 -22.47 -7.43
N THR A 182 2.41 -21.78 -8.14
CA THR A 182 2.73 -20.67 -9.05
C THR A 182 1.58 -19.68 -8.99
N VAL A 183 1.77 -18.51 -9.58
CA VAL A 183 0.67 -17.52 -9.75
C VAL A 183 -0.49 -18.13 -10.53
N ILE A 184 -0.18 -19.06 -11.44
CA ILE A 184 -1.08 -19.57 -12.47
C ILE A 184 -1.68 -20.95 -12.14
N SER A 185 -1.22 -21.59 -11.07
CA SER A 185 -1.62 -22.95 -10.70
C SER A 185 -1.34 -23.24 -9.23
N ASP A 186 -2.37 -23.70 -8.53
CA ASP A 186 -2.35 -24.25 -7.17
C ASP A 186 -2.35 -25.79 -7.16
N VAL A 187 -2.18 -26.42 -8.33
CA VAL A 187 -2.25 -27.87 -8.46
C VAL A 187 -1.12 -28.54 -7.69
N GLY A 188 -1.46 -29.26 -6.62
CA GLY A 188 -0.50 -29.92 -5.73
C GLY A 188 -0.02 -29.06 -4.56
N CYS A 189 -0.52 -27.83 -4.45
CA CYS A 189 -0.34 -26.97 -3.29
C CYS A 189 -1.23 -27.43 -2.14
N THR A 190 -0.71 -27.33 -0.93
CA THR A 190 -1.49 -27.56 0.29
C THR A 190 -1.26 -26.36 1.18
N ALA A 191 -2.35 -25.69 1.57
CA ALA A 191 -2.28 -24.56 2.50
C ALA A 191 -1.62 -24.98 3.82
N ALA A 192 -0.84 -24.07 4.42
CA ALA A 192 -0.28 -24.34 5.74
C ALA A 192 -1.39 -24.49 6.78
N SER A 193 -1.09 -25.29 7.79
CA SER A 193 -1.95 -25.48 8.96
C SER A 193 -1.05 -25.60 10.21
N GLU A 194 -1.63 -25.51 11.40
CA GLU A 194 -0.86 -25.72 12.63
C GLU A 194 -0.19 -27.12 12.68
N ALA A 195 -0.85 -28.15 12.14
CA ALA A 195 -0.31 -29.51 12.09
C ALA A 195 0.79 -29.67 11.02
N GLU A 196 0.72 -28.89 9.95
CA GLU A 196 1.65 -28.94 8.82
C GLU A 196 2.04 -27.51 8.43
N PRO A 197 2.94 -26.87 9.20
CA PRO A 197 3.26 -25.46 9.02
C PRO A 197 4.02 -25.23 7.70
N GLY A 198 3.99 -23.97 7.29
CA GLY A 198 4.80 -23.48 6.18
C GLY A 198 6.29 -23.46 6.49
N ARG A 199 7.07 -23.01 5.51
CA ARG A 199 8.52 -22.85 5.67
C ARG A 199 8.82 -21.74 6.66
N GLU A 200 9.91 -21.88 7.42
CA GLU A 200 10.42 -20.80 8.26
C GLU A 200 11.09 -19.72 7.41
N PHE A 201 10.78 -18.46 7.69
CA PHE A 201 11.47 -17.32 7.12
C PHE A 201 11.47 -16.14 8.08
N VAL A 202 12.29 -15.15 7.78
CA VAL A 202 12.30 -13.90 8.55
C VAL A 202 11.10 -13.07 8.12
N LEU A 203 10.17 -12.87 9.06
CA LEU A 203 9.00 -12.01 8.93
C LEU A 203 9.42 -10.54 8.88
N PHE A 204 10.43 -10.17 9.67
CA PHE A 204 10.95 -8.81 9.75
C PHE A 204 12.40 -8.81 10.23
N GLY A 205 13.26 -7.94 9.69
CA GLY A 205 14.59 -7.70 10.27
C GLY A 205 15.71 -7.33 9.30
N ALA A 206 16.92 -7.16 9.84
CA ALA A 206 18.10 -6.71 9.11
C ALA A 206 18.60 -7.73 8.06
N SER A 207 18.27 -9.01 8.18
CA SER A 207 18.58 -10.04 7.18
C SER A 207 17.61 -10.03 5.98
N GLN A 208 16.51 -9.28 6.05
CA GLN A 208 15.58 -9.10 4.93
C GLN A 208 16.03 -8.08 3.88
N LYS A 209 17.21 -7.48 4.05
CA LYS A 209 17.84 -6.54 3.11
C LYS A 209 18.02 -7.11 1.67
N GLY A 210 17.13 -6.81 0.68
CA GLY A 210 17.33 -7.05 -0.80
C GLY A 210 16.96 -5.85 -1.74
N SER A 211 17.75 -5.49 -2.77
CA SER A 211 17.92 -4.14 -3.44
C SER A 211 16.69 -3.22 -3.69
N ASP A 212 16.90 -1.93 -3.98
CA ASP A 212 15.90 -0.83 -4.09
C ASP A 212 14.57 -1.11 -4.81
N ASN A 213 14.52 -2.09 -5.73
CA ASN A 213 13.28 -2.55 -6.39
C ASN A 213 12.47 -3.57 -5.56
N LYS A 214 12.88 -3.86 -4.33
CA LYS A 214 12.21 -4.75 -3.38
C LYS A 214 12.03 -3.97 -2.10
N PHE A 215 10.78 -3.73 -1.73
CA PHE A 215 10.46 -2.85 -0.62
C PHE A 215 11.09 -3.35 0.70
N ARG A 216 11.64 -2.42 1.48
CA ARG A 216 12.33 -2.66 2.76
C ARG A 216 12.10 -1.49 3.72
N GLY A 217 10.89 -1.29 4.16
CA GLY A 217 10.62 -0.15 5.01
C GLY A 217 9.43 -0.40 5.91
N PHE A 218 9.12 0.61 6.69
CA PHE A 218 7.87 0.61 7.42
C PHE A 218 6.76 0.89 6.42
N LEU A 219 5.63 0.22 6.58
CA LEU A 219 4.42 0.60 5.88
C LEU A 219 3.68 1.56 6.77
N VAL A 220 3.08 2.59 6.17
CA VAL A 220 2.17 3.47 6.91
C VAL A 220 0.80 2.85 6.79
N LEU A 221 0.38 2.04 7.76
CA LEU A 221 -0.95 1.42 7.73
C LEU A 221 -2.07 2.46 7.69
N ASP A 222 -1.76 3.69 8.07
CA ASP A 222 -2.67 4.81 8.15
C ASP A 222 -2.68 5.71 6.92
N ILE A 223 -1.80 5.53 5.92
CA ILE A 223 -1.85 6.27 4.65
C ILE A 223 -2.19 5.28 3.54
N ARG A 224 -3.39 5.43 2.98
CA ARG A 224 -3.96 4.51 2.00
C ARG A 224 -4.60 5.27 0.86
N ASP A 225 -4.96 4.53 -0.18
CA ASP A 225 -5.63 5.03 -1.38
C ASP A 225 -4.81 6.09 -2.11
N PHE A 226 -4.43 5.76 -3.33
CA PHE A 226 -3.66 6.64 -4.18
C PHE A 226 -4.39 6.85 -5.51
N SER A 227 -5.70 6.58 -5.56
CA SER A 227 -6.47 6.63 -6.81
C SER A 227 -6.77 8.05 -7.28
N GLU A 228 -6.75 9.03 -6.39
CA GLU A 228 -7.10 10.42 -6.71
C GLU A 228 -5.90 11.35 -6.65
N GLU A 229 -5.88 12.35 -7.53
CA GLU A 229 -4.94 13.46 -7.55
C GLU A 229 -5.73 14.76 -7.34
N ASP A 230 -5.21 15.70 -6.54
CA ASP A 230 -5.80 17.03 -6.42
C ASP A 230 -5.63 17.76 -7.76
N PRO A 231 -6.75 18.13 -8.42
CA PRO A 231 -6.72 18.74 -9.74
C PRO A 231 -6.04 20.12 -9.78
N ASN A 232 -5.67 20.71 -8.64
CA ASN A 232 -5.02 22.02 -8.57
C ASN A 232 -3.51 21.95 -8.27
N SER A 233 -3.06 20.93 -7.54
CA SER A 233 -1.65 20.79 -7.12
C SER A 233 -0.93 19.67 -7.84
N GLY A 234 -1.67 18.73 -8.43
CA GLY A 234 -1.12 17.49 -8.98
C GLY A 234 -0.61 16.53 -7.90
N GLU A 235 -1.04 16.71 -6.65
CA GLU A 235 -0.64 15.85 -5.53
C GLU A 235 -1.63 14.70 -5.36
N LEU A 236 -1.13 13.50 -5.06
CA LEU A 236 -1.99 12.36 -4.74
C LEU A 236 -2.75 12.65 -3.44
N LEU A 237 -4.07 12.46 -3.49
CA LEU A 237 -4.94 12.46 -2.33
C LEU A 237 -4.83 11.11 -1.64
N HIS A 238 -4.68 11.14 -0.31
CA HIS A 238 -4.57 9.94 0.51
C HIS A 238 -5.62 9.95 1.62
N ASP A 239 -6.15 8.77 1.89
CA ASP A 239 -6.89 8.50 3.11
C ASP A 239 -5.92 8.39 4.29
N VAL A 240 -6.16 9.21 5.32
CA VAL A 240 -5.38 9.19 6.57
C VAL A 240 -6.21 8.69 7.76
N TYR A 241 -5.64 7.77 8.53
CA TYR A 241 -6.30 7.13 9.69
C TYR A 241 -5.56 7.41 11.02
N ASN A 242 -6.22 7.11 12.14
CA ASN A 242 -5.66 7.12 13.50
C ASN A 242 -4.94 8.40 13.96
N GLY A 243 -5.27 9.55 13.37
CA GLY A 243 -4.68 10.83 13.72
C GLY A 243 -3.31 11.08 13.11
N VAL A 244 -2.90 10.26 12.13
CA VAL A 244 -1.76 10.56 11.25
C VAL A 244 -2.11 11.77 10.39
N ALA A 245 -1.21 12.75 10.38
CA ALA A 245 -1.35 13.93 9.53
C ALA A 245 -0.84 13.63 8.11
N VAL A 246 -1.45 14.26 7.11
CA VAL A 246 -1.04 14.12 5.69
C VAL A 246 0.41 14.56 5.43
N ASP A 247 0.97 15.42 6.28
CA ASP A 247 2.34 15.94 6.22
C ASP A 247 3.25 15.35 7.32
N ALA A 248 2.85 14.23 7.94
CA ALA A 248 3.62 13.61 9.00
C ALA A 248 5.01 13.21 8.49
N ASN A 249 6.05 13.69 9.17
CA ASN A 249 7.43 13.35 8.81
C ASN A 249 7.74 11.87 9.09
N GLU A 250 8.77 11.36 8.42
CA GLU A 250 9.22 9.96 8.47
C GLU A 250 9.43 9.42 9.89
N ASN A 251 9.96 10.22 10.81
CA ASN A 251 10.20 9.78 12.20
C ASN A 251 8.90 9.67 12.99
N THR A 252 7.98 10.61 12.81
CA THR A 252 6.65 10.56 13.41
C THR A 252 5.87 9.34 12.92
N LEU A 253 5.95 9.03 11.62
CA LEU A 253 5.34 7.84 11.05
C LEU A 253 5.94 6.54 11.63
N LYS A 254 7.26 6.48 11.82
CA LYS A 254 7.93 5.34 12.48
C LYS A 254 7.49 5.16 13.93
N ASP A 255 7.26 6.25 14.65
CA ASP A 255 6.78 6.20 16.03
C ASP A 255 5.34 5.65 16.12
N PHE A 256 4.46 6.03 15.19
CA PHE A 256 3.11 5.46 15.09
C PHE A 256 3.17 3.95 14.81
N GLU A 257 3.96 3.51 13.83
CA GLU A 257 4.10 2.10 13.51
C GLU A 257 4.66 1.27 14.67
N ALA A 258 5.67 1.78 15.37
CA ALA A 258 6.19 1.17 16.60
C ALA A 258 5.10 1.01 17.67
N GLN A 259 4.27 2.04 17.83
CA GLN A 259 3.14 2.02 18.75
C GLN A 259 2.09 0.97 18.34
N TRP A 260 1.85 0.78 17.05
CA TRP A 260 0.93 -0.21 16.51
C TRP A 260 1.40 -1.65 16.71
N ILE A 261 2.71 -1.91 16.66
CA ILE A 261 3.25 -3.23 17.01
C ILE A 261 3.07 -3.50 18.50
N ARG A 262 3.43 -2.52 19.35
CA ARG A 262 3.32 -2.64 20.81
C ARG A 262 1.88 -2.85 21.26
N ASN A 263 0.99 -1.97 20.82
CA ASN A 263 -0.39 -1.89 21.31
C ASN A 263 -1.39 -2.62 20.42
N GLY A 264 -0.97 -3.14 19.26
CA GLY A 264 -1.83 -3.60 18.18
C GLY A 264 -2.39 -2.43 17.38
N TYR A 265 -2.54 -2.63 16.07
CA TYR A 265 -3.19 -1.65 15.21
C TYR A 265 -4.66 -1.47 15.62
N PRO A 266 -5.13 -0.22 15.85
CA PRO A 266 -6.46 0.08 16.38
C PRO A 266 -7.59 0.01 15.36
N GLY A 267 -7.28 -0.03 14.06
CA GLY A 267 -8.26 -0.05 12.97
C GLY A 267 -8.35 1.28 12.22
N PRO A 268 -9.14 1.38 11.13
CA PRO A 268 -9.99 0.32 10.58
C PRO A 268 -9.17 -0.80 9.92
N ASP A 269 -9.71 -2.03 9.92
CA ASP A 269 -9.19 -3.12 9.09
C ASP A 269 -9.10 -2.62 7.63
N ILE A 270 -8.09 -3.08 6.88
CA ILE A 270 -7.74 -2.45 5.60
C ILE A 270 -8.85 -2.57 4.57
N CYS A 271 -9.11 -3.79 4.12
CA CYS A 271 -10.30 -4.21 3.38
C CYS A 271 -10.11 -5.67 2.95
N THR A 272 -11.20 -6.28 2.52
CA THR A 272 -11.19 -7.56 1.82
C THR A 272 -10.58 -7.36 0.45
N VAL A 273 -9.46 -8.04 0.16
CA VAL A 273 -8.77 -7.94 -1.13
C VAL A 273 -9.56 -8.68 -2.21
N ASP A 274 -9.78 -8.10 -3.39
CA ASP A 274 -10.27 -8.84 -4.56
C ASP A 274 -9.25 -8.74 -5.70
N ALA A 275 -8.94 -9.88 -6.31
CA ALA A 275 -8.06 -9.92 -7.48
C ALA A 275 -8.76 -9.41 -8.76
N ASN A 276 -10.09 -9.27 -8.74
CA ASN A 276 -10.90 -8.91 -9.91
C ASN A 276 -11.44 -7.47 -9.87
N GLU A 277 -11.24 -6.76 -8.77
CA GLU A 277 -11.72 -5.39 -8.60
C GLU A 277 -10.61 -4.53 -8.01
N PHE A 278 -10.49 -3.30 -8.52
CA PHE A 278 -9.57 -2.32 -7.97
C PHE A 278 -10.02 -1.86 -6.58
N GLN A 279 -9.10 -1.81 -5.64
CA GLN A 279 -9.38 -1.42 -4.26
C GLN A 279 -8.30 -0.47 -3.74
N GLY A 280 -8.62 0.83 -3.68
CA GLY A 280 -7.70 1.86 -3.17
C GLY A 280 -7.22 1.60 -1.74
N CYS A 281 -8.09 1.05 -0.89
CA CYS A 281 -7.75 0.63 0.48
C CYS A 281 -6.62 -0.42 0.54
N ALA A 282 -6.44 -1.24 -0.49
CA ALA A 282 -5.38 -2.25 -0.55
C ALA A 282 -4.00 -1.65 -0.87
N GLN A 283 -3.93 -0.36 -1.16
CA GLN A 283 -2.70 0.37 -1.46
C GLN A 283 -2.21 1.05 -0.19
N ILE A 284 -1.01 0.70 0.26
CA ILE A 284 -0.47 1.18 1.53
C ILE A 284 0.86 1.89 1.29
N ALA A 285 0.98 3.10 1.85
CA ALA A 285 2.18 3.91 1.70
C ALA A 285 3.42 3.24 2.29
N ILE A 286 4.57 3.56 1.69
CA ILE A 286 5.86 3.15 2.22
C ILE A 286 6.60 4.29 2.93
N ILE A 287 7.37 3.95 3.96
CA ILE A 287 8.30 4.83 4.66
C ILE A 287 9.73 4.40 4.30
N ASN A 288 10.55 5.36 3.88
CA ASN A 288 11.95 5.11 3.61
C ASN A 288 12.74 4.90 4.92
N GLY A 289 13.89 4.23 4.84
CA GLY A 289 14.78 4.06 6.00
C GLY A 289 14.50 2.84 6.89
N ALA A 290 15.42 1.88 6.85
CA ALA A 290 15.40 0.67 7.67
C ALA A 290 15.79 0.95 9.13
N SER A 291 14.82 1.20 10.02
CA SER A 291 15.07 1.24 11.47
C SER A 291 14.64 -0.08 12.13
N ALA A 292 15.23 -1.18 11.69
CA ALA A 292 14.87 -2.53 12.15
C ALA A 292 14.97 -2.71 13.67
N GLY A 293 15.90 -2.00 14.34
CA GLY A 293 16.09 -2.11 15.79
C GLY A 293 14.87 -1.75 16.61
N LEU A 294 14.19 -0.64 16.27
CA LEU A 294 13.00 -0.18 17.00
C LEU A 294 11.89 -1.26 16.98
N PHE A 295 11.65 -1.86 15.82
CA PHE A 295 10.59 -2.86 15.64
C PHE A 295 10.92 -4.19 16.33
N ILE A 296 12.17 -4.65 16.27
CA ILE A 296 12.58 -5.90 16.94
C ILE A 296 12.39 -5.76 18.44
N ASP A 297 12.74 -4.62 19.01
CA ASP A 297 12.52 -4.34 20.44
C ASP A 297 11.02 -4.38 20.78
N GLU A 298 10.16 -3.73 19.98
CA GLU A 298 8.71 -3.74 20.21
C GLU A 298 8.08 -5.13 20.03
N VAL A 299 8.52 -5.91 19.03
CA VAL A 299 8.06 -7.28 18.84
C VAL A 299 8.55 -8.19 19.96
N ALA A 300 9.80 -8.05 20.40
CA ALA A 300 10.36 -8.83 21.51
C ALA A 300 9.67 -8.52 22.86
N ASP A 301 9.24 -7.27 23.05
CA ASP A 301 8.47 -6.86 24.22
C ASP A 301 7.04 -7.41 24.18
N ARG A 302 6.42 -7.45 23.00
CA ARG A 302 5.01 -7.81 22.82
C ARG A 302 4.78 -9.31 22.63
N TYR A 303 5.66 -10.00 21.91
CA TYR A 303 5.51 -11.38 21.47
C TYR A 303 6.68 -12.23 21.95
N LYS A 304 6.41 -13.52 22.09
CA LYS A 304 7.40 -14.55 22.44
C LYS A 304 7.47 -15.60 21.35
N GLN A 305 8.51 -16.43 21.43
CA GLN A 305 8.54 -17.68 20.70
C GLN A 305 7.25 -18.48 20.97
N ASP A 306 6.72 -19.09 19.92
CA ASP A 306 5.46 -19.80 19.84
C ASP A 306 4.17 -18.95 19.82
N ASP A 307 4.25 -17.63 19.95
CA ASP A 307 3.07 -16.77 19.81
C ASP A 307 2.59 -16.72 18.36
N VAL A 308 1.27 -16.63 18.18
CA VAL A 308 0.61 -16.46 16.89
C VAL A 308 0.41 -14.97 16.60
N ILE A 309 0.77 -14.56 15.37
CA ILE A 309 0.57 -13.22 14.84
C ILE A 309 -0.34 -13.27 13.62
N LEU A 310 -1.23 -12.31 13.50
CA LEU A 310 -1.90 -12.01 12.23
C LEU A 310 -0.98 -11.09 11.42
N ALA A 311 -0.50 -11.58 10.29
CA ALA A 311 0.31 -10.82 9.36
C ALA A 311 -0.54 -10.33 8.20
N GLN A 312 -0.45 -9.03 7.91
CA GLN A 312 -0.83 -8.54 6.59
C GLN A 312 0.29 -8.84 5.60
N LEU A 313 -0.08 -9.21 4.38
CA LEU A 313 0.84 -9.68 3.36
C LEU A 313 0.84 -8.71 2.18
N TYR A 314 2.04 -8.41 1.69
CA TYR A 314 2.25 -7.51 0.57
C TYR A 314 3.09 -8.18 -0.51
N ASP A 315 2.95 -7.73 -1.75
CA ASP A 315 3.71 -8.25 -2.89
C ASP A 315 5.21 -7.91 -2.83
N GLY A 316 5.59 -6.94 -1.99
CA GLY A 316 6.97 -6.54 -1.75
C GLY A 316 7.60 -5.76 -2.90
N SER A 317 6.82 -5.35 -3.90
CA SER A 317 7.26 -4.49 -4.99
C SER A 317 6.83 -3.06 -4.68
N VAL A 318 7.79 -2.14 -4.59
CA VAL A 318 7.47 -0.71 -4.48
C VAL A 318 6.88 -0.25 -5.80
N LYS A 319 5.74 0.42 -5.74
CA LYS A 319 5.05 0.94 -6.91
C LYS A 319 4.90 2.44 -6.79
N THR A 320 5.06 3.13 -7.91
CA THR A 320 4.77 4.55 -8.09
C THR A 320 3.49 4.68 -8.89
N ILE A 321 2.81 5.81 -8.75
CA ILE A 321 1.76 6.20 -9.69
C ILE A 321 2.37 6.99 -10.84
N PRO A 322 1.98 6.70 -12.10
CA PRO A 322 1.08 5.63 -12.53
C PRO A 322 1.77 4.27 -12.48
N ASN A 323 0.97 3.26 -12.22
CA ASN A 323 1.46 1.92 -11.95
C ASN A 323 1.53 1.05 -13.22
N PHE A 324 2.24 1.58 -14.21
CA PHE A 324 2.64 0.84 -15.40
C PHE A 324 4.02 1.26 -15.88
N THR A 325 4.69 0.40 -16.63
CA THR A 325 5.97 0.70 -17.29
C THR A 325 5.86 0.40 -18.76
N ILE A 326 6.45 1.26 -19.58
CA ILE A 326 6.57 1.05 -21.03
C ILE A 326 8.00 0.60 -21.31
N ASN A 327 8.17 -0.60 -21.86
CA ASN A 327 9.45 -1.11 -22.31
C ASN A 327 9.44 -1.21 -23.82
N PHE A 328 10.22 -0.33 -24.44
CA PHE A 328 10.31 -0.21 -25.89
C PHE A 328 11.77 -0.47 -26.33
N PRO A 329 12.01 -1.38 -27.31
CA PRO A 329 13.36 -1.70 -27.75
C PRO A 329 14.02 -0.53 -28.52
N ASN A 330 15.35 -0.42 -28.47
CA ASN A 330 16.04 0.53 -29.35
C ASN A 330 15.81 0.16 -30.82
N LEU A 331 15.53 1.15 -31.66
CA LEU A 331 15.28 0.95 -33.09
C LEU A 331 16.57 1.07 -33.89
N ILE A 332 16.73 0.21 -34.89
CA ILE A 332 17.76 0.33 -35.93
C ILE A 332 17.04 0.39 -37.28
N ILE A 333 17.30 1.45 -38.05
CA ILE A 333 16.63 1.76 -39.32
C ILE A 333 17.69 2.12 -40.36
N GLY A 334 17.56 1.72 -41.62
CA GLY A 334 18.41 2.24 -42.68
C GLY A 334 18.04 3.68 -43.08
N SER A 335 18.97 4.41 -43.69
CA SER A 335 18.75 5.77 -44.21
C SER A 335 18.04 5.82 -45.57
N GLY A 336 17.82 4.66 -46.20
CA GLY A 336 16.99 4.53 -47.39
C GLY A 336 15.52 4.83 -47.11
N SER A 337 14.67 4.86 -48.14
CA SER A 337 13.21 4.91 -47.95
C SER A 337 12.73 3.60 -47.32
N GLU A 338 12.96 3.45 -46.01
CA GLU A 338 12.69 2.24 -45.24
C GLU A 338 11.59 2.50 -44.22
N THR A 339 10.74 1.49 -44.06
CA THR A 339 9.74 1.43 -42.99
C THR A 339 10.25 0.42 -41.99
N VAL A 340 10.27 0.79 -40.71
CA VAL A 340 10.58 -0.17 -39.64
C VAL A 340 9.47 -1.21 -39.59
N ASP A 341 9.87 -2.49 -39.65
CA ASP A 341 8.95 -3.60 -39.42
C ASP A 341 8.33 -3.47 -38.02
N ASP A 342 7.06 -3.82 -37.91
CA ASP A 342 6.28 -4.01 -36.69
C ASP A 342 7.16 -4.41 -35.47
N GLN A 343 7.27 -3.51 -34.49
CA GLN A 343 8.02 -3.74 -33.25
C GLN A 343 7.07 -4.04 -32.10
N ASP A 344 7.46 -4.99 -31.26
CA ASP A 344 6.72 -5.32 -30.06
C ASP A 344 7.09 -4.36 -28.92
N VAL A 345 6.09 -3.68 -28.37
CA VAL A 345 6.19 -2.80 -27.21
C VAL A 345 5.56 -3.50 -26.03
N ALA A 346 6.33 -3.71 -24.98
CA ALA A 346 5.85 -4.36 -23.77
C ALA A 346 5.41 -3.33 -22.75
N PHE A 347 4.20 -3.52 -22.22
CA PHE A 347 3.65 -2.78 -21.09
C PHE A 347 3.61 -3.74 -19.92
N THR A 348 4.03 -3.28 -18.74
CA THR A 348 3.85 -4.02 -17.49
C THR A 348 3.00 -3.18 -16.55
N PHE A 349 2.03 -3.81 -15.91
CA PHE A 349 1.03 -3.20 -15.03
C PHE A 349 1.08 -3.86 -13.67
N SER A 350 0.70 -3.15 -12.61
CA SER A 350 0.38 -3.85 -11.35
C SER A 350 -0.87 -4.70 -11.44
N THR A 351 -1.00 -5.61 -10.49
CA THR A 351 -2.20 -6.41 -10.27
C THR A 351 -3.43 -5.55 -9.98
N GLN A 352 -3.32 -4.52 -9.13
CA GLN A 352 -4.44 -3.62 -8.82
C GLN A 352 -4.86 -2.77 -10.02
N TYR A 353 -3.91 -2.23 -10.77
CA TYR A 353 -4.25 -1.46 -11.99
C TYR A 353 -4.86 -2.35 -13.07
N ALA A 354 -4.33 -3.55 -13.29
CA ALA A 354 -4.89 -4.52 -14.22
C ALA A 354 -6.28 -5.03 -13.81
N ALA A 355 -6.61 -5.03 -12.51
CA ALA A 355 -7.93 -5.40 -11.99
C ALA A 355 -9.01 -4.35 -12.29
N ALA A 356 -8.65 -3.10 -12.60
CA ALA A 356 -9.62 -2.07 -12.92
C ALA A 356 -10.24 -2.26 -14.32
N LEU A 357 -11.57 -2.45 -14.38
CA LEU A 357 -12.33 -2.61 -15.63
C LEU A 357 -12.33 -1.36 -16.53
N THR A 358 -11.79 -0.24 -16.06
CA THR A 358 -11.71 1.02 -16.82
C THR A 358 -10.29 1.39 -17.18
N ALA A 359 -9.29 0.63 -16.71
CA ALA A 359 -7.90 0.94 -16.96
C ALA A 359 -7.56 0.77 -18.45
N GLN A 360 -6.90 1.77 -18.98
CA GLN A 360 -6.38 1.92 -20.34
C GLN A 360 -5.15 2.83 -20.22
N VAL A 361 -4.23 2.72 -21.16
CA VAL A 361 -3.13 3.66 -21.28
C VAL A 361 -3.20 4.25 -22.67
N ASP A 362 -3.43 5.55 -22.77
CA ASP A 362 -3.40 6.26 -24.05
C ASP A 362 -1.93 6.57 -24.37
N VAL A 363 -1.43 6.03 -25.50
CA VAL A 363 0.01 6.17 -25.83
C VAL A 363 0.20 7.17 -26.95
N THR A 364 0.90 8.25 -26.64
CA THR A 364 1.23 9.30 -27.60
C THR A 364 2.72 9.27 -27.95
N PHE A 365 2.99 9.33 -29.26
CA PHE A 365 4.35 9.47 -29.78
C PHE A 365 4.70 10.95 -29.98
N TYR A 366 5.79 11.38 -29.35
CA TYR A 366 6.31 12.73 -29.47
C TYR A 366 7.66 12.71 -30.19
N PRO A 367 7.69 13.03 -31.49
CA PRO A 367 8.94 13.14 -32.22
C PRO A 367 9.73 14.34 -31.74
N ASP A 368 11.06 14.23 -31.79
CA ASP A 368 11.99 15.34 -31.57
C ASP A 368 12.03 16.29 -32.80
N ASN A 369 10.87 16.85 -33.17
CA ASN A 369 10.66 17.69 -34.35
C ASN A 369 10.89 19.19 -34.07
N GLY A 370 11.55 19.53 -32.96
CA GLY A 370 11.78 20.92 -32.54
C GLY A 370 10.56 21.64 -31.94
N THR A 371 9.44 20.93 -31.70
CA THR A 371 8.29 21.46 -30.92
C THR A 371 8.46 21.34 -29.41
N ILE A 372 9.50 20.63 -28.97
CA ILE A 372 10.01 20.71 -27.59
C ILE A 372 10.54 22.13 -27.41
N THR A 373 9.76 22.97 -26.73
CA THR A 373 10.06 24.40 -26.56
C THR A 373 11.36 24.60 -25.77
N GLY A 374 12.03 25.75 -25.95
CA GLY A 374 13.35 26.00 -25.36
C GLY A 374 14.52 25.45 -26.18
N GLY A 375 14.28 24.52 -27.11
CA GLY A 375 15.25 23.99 -28.06
C GLY A 375 14.90 24.26 -29.52
N SER A 376 15.61 25.19 -30.19
CA SER A 376 15.88 24.98 -31.63
C SER A 376 16.88 23.82 -31.74
N GLY A 377 16.44 22.62 -31.39
CA GLY A 377 17.19 21.38 -31.48
C GLY A 377 17.51 21.12 -32.94
N ASP A 378 18.77 20.80 -33.19
CA ASP A 378 19.41 20.49 -34.48
C ASP A 378 18.50 20.63 -35.72
N ALA A 379 18.72 21.67 -36.53
CA ALA A 379 18.01 21.88 -37.79
C ALA A 379 18.16 20.71 -38.79
N LEU A 380 19.09 19.78 -38.53
CA LEU A 380 19.33 18.56 -39.30
C LEU A 380 18.69 17.31 -38.69
N ASN A 381 17.94 17.42 -37.59
CA ASN A 381 17.19 16.30 -37.04
C ASN A 381 16.16 15.81 -38.09
N PRO A 382 16.09 14.49 -38.36
CA PRO A 382 15.24 13.96 -39.43
C PRO A 382 13.74 14.22 -39.24
N TRP A 383 13.24 14.38 -38.00
CA TRP A 383 11.86 14.78 -37.74
C TRP A 383 11.62 16.29 -37.96
N VAL A 384 12.66 17.12 -37.85
CA VAL A 384 12.62 18.56 -38.18
C VAL A 384 12.65 18.75 -39.70
N THR A 385 13.51 18.00 -40.40
CA THR A 385 13.68 18.12 -41.85
C THR A 385 12.58 17.42 -42.65
N GLY A 386 11.77 16.57 -42.01
CA GLY A 386 10.74 15.75 -42.65
C GLY A 386 11.28 14.49 -43.31
N ASN A 387 12.53 14.13 -43.05
CA ASN A 387 13.17 12.90 -43.51
C ASN A 387 12.83 11.69 -42.63
N ALA A 388 12.15 11.89 -41.51
CA ALA A 388 11.49 10.84 -40.75
C ALA A 388 10.05 11.24 -40.45
N THR A 389 9.14 10.27 -40.48
CA THR A 389 7.76 10.48 -40.00
C THR A 389 7.45 9.57 -38.81
N SER A 390 6.50 10.00 -38.00
CA SER A 390 6.03 9.27 -36.81
C SER A 390 5.15 8.08 -37.21
N GLY A 391 5.34 6.96 -36.51
CA GLY A 391 4.41 5.83 -36.55
C GLY A 391 3.13 6.11 -35.76
N THR A 392 2.17 5.21 -35.90
CA THR A 392 0.92 5.22 -35.12
C THR A 392 0.76 3.87 -34.44
N PHE A 393 0.32 3.88 -33.19
CA PHE A 393 -0.13 2.66 -32.53
C PHE A 393 -1.43 2.17 -33.19
N ALA A 394 -1.57 0.85 -33.34
CA ALA A 394 -2.76 0.26 -33.95
C ALA A 394 -4.04 0.52 -33.13
N THR A 395 -3.90 0.53 -31.81
CA THR A 395 -4.91 0.83 -30.77
C THR A 395 -4.20 1.20 -29.48
N ASP A 396 -4.85 1.92 -28.56
CA ASP A 396 -4.29 2.16 -27.23
C ASP A 396 -4.18 0.86 -26.41
N PRO A 397 -3.09 0.66 -25.65
CA PRO A 397 -2.92 -0.51 -24.80
C PRO A 397 -3.99 -0.57 -23.71
N THR A 398 -4.62 -1.75 -23.64
CA THR A 398 -5.54 -2.08 -22.56
C THR A 398 -4.87 -3.14 -21.69
N PRO A 399 -4.77 -2.93 -20.37
CA PRO A 399 -4.30 -3.97 -19.46
C PRO A 399 -5.06 -5.28 -19.71
N PRO A 400 -4.38 -6.44 -19.64
CA PRO A 400 -5.04 -7.73 -19.80
C PRO A 400 -6.14 -7.88 -18.73
N ARG A 401 -7.40 -8.08 -19.14
CA ARG A 401 -8.53 -8.15 -18.21
C ARG A 401 -8.81 -9.57 -17.71
N THR A 402 -9.03 -9.70 -16.40
CA THR A 402 -9.69 -10.78 -15.65
C THR A 402 -9.34 -12.24 -16.02
N GLY A 403 -8.65 -12.93 -15.09
CA GLY A 403 -8.32 -14.35 -15.17
C GLY A 403 -7.02 -14.67 -15.90
N ALA A 404 -6.42 -13.70 -16.59
CA ALA A 404 -5.05 -13.77 -17.05
C ALA A 404 -4.14 -13.25 -15.94
N THR A 405 -3.22 -14.09 -15.50
CA THR A 405 -2.11 -13.78 -14.59
C THR A 405 -1.05 -12.87 -15.21
N ASP A 406 -1.36 -12.29 -16.36
CA ASP A 406 -0.44 -11.54 -17.19
C ASP A 406 -0.51 -10.07 -16.79
N THR A 407 0.42 -9.66 -15.94
CA THR A 407 0.73 -8.23 -15.70
C THR A 407 1.40 -7.58 -16.90
N SER A 408 1.64 -8.32 -17.98
CA SER A 408 2.29 -7.84 -19.19
C SER A 408 1.36 -7.85 -20.39
N TYR A 409 1.37 -6.77 -21.16
CA TYR A 409 0.70 -6.67 -22.46
C TYR A 409 1.72 -6.27 -23.52
N THR A 410 1.72 -6.97 -24.65
CA THR A 410 2.55 -6.59 -25.79
C THR A 410 1.65 -6.04 -26.89
N MET A 411 2.01 -4.87 -27.42
CA MET A 411 1.37 -4.30 -28.59
C MET A 411 2.37 -4.12 -29.72
N THR A 412 1.88 -4.24 -30.95
CA THR A 412 2.68 -3.95 -32.12
C THR A 412 2.64 -2.47 -32.45
N TRP A 413 3.80 -1.86 -32.61
CA TRP A 413 3.97 -0.51 -33.09
C TRP A 413 4.62 -0.51 -34.47
N SER A 414 4.01 0.19 -35.40
CA SER A 414 4.52 0.31 -36.76
C SER A 414 4.43 1.75 -37.27
N GLY A 415 5.27 2.06 -38.25
CA GLY A 415 5.10 3.28 -39.04
C GLY A 415 6.13 4.38 -38.83
N ILE A 416 7.26 4.12 -38.15
CA ILE A 416 8.42 5.01 -38.39
C ILE A 416 8.92 4.71 -39.81
N THR A 417 8.85 5.74 -40.64
CA THR A 417 9.45 5.72 -41.97
C THR A 417 10.55 6.76 -42.02
N THR A 418 11.64 6.41 -42.66
CA THR A 418 12.70 7.35 -43.01
C THR A 418 12.77 7.50 -44.52
N ASP A 419 13.15 8.68 -44.99
CA ASP A 419 13.44 8.97 -46.39
C ASP A 419 14.65 9.90 -46.44
N LEU A 420 15.82 9.37 -46.80
CA LEU A 420 17.08 10.10 -46.84
C LEU A 420 17.47 10.69 -45.46
N ALA A 421 17.11 10.01 -44.38
CA ALA A 421 17.43 10.49 -43.03
C ALA A 421 18.95 10.45 -42.79
N PRO A 422 19.54 11.52 -42.21
CA PRO A 422 20.98 11.53 -41.96
C PRO A 422 21.38 10.44 -40.96
N LYS A 423 22.46 9.73 -41.30
CA LYS A 423 23.16 8.78 -40.45
C LYS A 423 23.38 9.33 -39.02
N GLY A 424 22.96 8.61 -37.99
CA GLY A 424 23.06 9.09 -36.60
C GLY A 424 22.17 8.37 -35.58
N ILE A 425 22.33 8.74 -34.31
CA ILE A 425 21.53 8.30 -33.16
C ILE A 425 20.67 9.48 -32.70
N TYR A 426 19.36 9.24 -32.66
CA TYR A 426 18.34 10.21 -32.29
C TYR A 426 17.45 9.67 -31.17
N VAL A 427 16.64 10.55 -30.60
CA VAL A 427 15.72 10.23 -29.51
C VAL A 427 14.29 10.56 -29.92
N VAL A 428 13.35 9.74 -29.45
CA VAL A 428 11.92 10.01 -29.52
C VAL A 428 11.29 9.68 -28.18
N PHE A 429 10.19 10.34 -27.86
CA PHE A 429 9.53 10.18 -26.57
C PHE A 429 8.21 9.41 -26.75
N LEU A 430 8.02 8.38 -25.95
CA LEU A 430 6.74 7.70 -25.79
C LEU A 430 6.12 8.13 -24.48
N HIS A 431 4.93 8.70 -24.58
CA HIS A 431 4.11 9.12 -23.45
C HIS A 431 2.96 8.14 -23.28
N GLY A 432 2.73 7.69 -22.06
CA GLY A 432 1.53 6.96 -21.68
C GLY A 432 0.75 7.77 -20.66
N ASP A 433 -0.52 8.01 -20.92
CA ASP A 433 -1.48 8.62 -20.01
C ASP A 433 -2.39 7.52 -19.47
N SER A 434 -2.46 7.31 -18.16
CA SER A 434 -3.40 6.34 -17.58
C SER A 434 -4.83 6.89 -17.51
N SER A 435 -5.79 6.01 -17.76
CA SER A 435 -7.18 6.25 -17.42
C SER A 435 -7.49 5.79 -15.98
N ALA A 436 -8.77 5.89 -15.58
CA ALA A 436 -9.27 5.41 -14.31
C ALA A 436 -8.76 4.00 -13.95
N PRO A 437 -8.18 3.79 -12.75
CA PRO A 437 -8.38 4.61 -11.54
C PRO A 437 -7.49 5.86 -11.43
N TYR A 438 -6.31 5.89 -12.05
CA TYR A 438 -5.36 7.01 -11.93
C TYR A 438 -5.51 7.95 -13.13
N ASN A 439 -6.59 8.74 -13.15
CA ASN A 439 -6.88 9.62 -14.29
C ASN A 439 -5.72 10.57 -14.54
N ASP A 440 -5.22 10.60 -15.77
CA ASP A 440 -4.19 11.52 -16.27
C ASP A 440 -2.81 11.35 -15.63
N ALA A 441 -2.54 10.22 -14.95
CA ALA A 441 -1.21 9.96 -14.46
C ALA A 441 -0.28 9.54 -15.63
N GLU A 442 0.93 10.11 -15.66
CA GLU A 442 1.83 10.05 -16.82
C GLU A 442 3.06 9.11 -16.63
N GLN A 443 3.42 8.36 -17.67
CA GLN A 443 4.70 7.63 -17.76
C GLN A 443 5.42 7.96 -19.06
N LEU A 444 6.74 8.08 -18.98
CA LEU A 444 7.57 8.41 -20.13
C LEU A 444 8.67 7.38 -20.36
N GLN A 445 8.79 6.97 -21.63
CA GLN A 445 9.90 6.15 -22.09
C GLN A 445 10.66 6.88 -23.20
N ILE A 446 11.98 7.00 -23.04
CA ILE A 446 12.87 7.47 -24.10
C ILE A 446 13.22 6.29 -25.00
N VAL A 447 13.00 6.46 -26.29
CA VAL A 447 13.36 5.48 -27.32
C VAL A 447 14.54 6.00 -28.12
N THR A 448 15.59 5.19 -28.24
CA THR A 448 16.72 5.50 -29.11
C THR A 448 16.41 5.01 -30.52
N VAL A 449 16.57 5.89 -31.51
CA VAL A 449 16.46 5.56 -32.94
C VAL A 449 17.82 5.68 -33.58
N ASN A 450 18.37 4.56 -34.03
CA ASN A 450 19.67 4.46 -34.67
C ASN A 450 19.50 4.33 -36.19
N ILE A 451 20.03 5.29 -36.95
CA ILE A 451 19.97 5.34 -38.42
C ILE A 451 21.31 4.88 -38.99
N ASP A 452 21.27 3.85 -39.85
CA ASP A 452 22.41 3.15 -40.45
C ASP A 452 23.39 2.54 -39.43
N ASP A 453 22.85 2.00 -38.32
CA ASP A 453 23.59 1.18 -37.34
C ASP A 453 24.86 1.86 -36.80
N GLN A 454 24.71 3.05 -36.22
CA GLN A 454 25.79 3.77 -35.56
C GLN A 454 26.23 3.06 -34.29
N GLU A 455 27.52 2.74 -34.22
CA GLU A 455 28.13 2.11 -33.06
C GLU A 455 28.78 3.14 -32.13
N ASP A 456 29.33 4.23 -32.69
CA ASP A 456 30.01 5.28 -31.93
C ASP A 456 28.98 6.18 -31.23
N GLN A 457 29.00 6.18 -29.90
CA GLN A 457 28.04 6.93 -29.08
C GLN A 457 28.62 7.37 -27.73
N PHE A 458 28.02 8.42 -27.17
CA PHE A 458 28.25 8.86 -25.80
C PHE A 458 26.99 8.68 -24.95
N PHE A 459 27.14 8.77 -23.63
CA PHE A 459 26.10 8.69 -22.62
C PHE A 459 26.23 9.82 -21.61
N ILE A 460 25.10 10.20 -21.02
CA ILE A 460 25.06 11.10 -19.87
C ILE A 460 25.12 10.22 -18.62
N ASP A 461 26.10 10.50 -17.77
CA ASP A 461 26.28 9.86 -16.47
C ASP A 461 26.08 10.92 -15.40
N SER A 462 25.21 10.67 -14.42
CA SER A 462 24.93 11.61 -13.34
C SER A 462 24.92 10.87 -12.01
N SER A 463 25.62 11.40 -11.01
CA SER A 463 25.56 10.87 -9.63
C SER A 463 24.26 11.27 -8.92
N ASP A 464 23.60 12.32 -9.41
CA ASP A 464 22.41 12.90 -8.81
C ASP A 464 21.31 13.04 -9.88
N THR A 465 20.22 12.30 -9.73
CA THR A 465 19.00 12.47 -10.57
C THR A 465 17.85 13.08 -9.78
N TYR A 466 18.00 13.23 -8.46
CA TYR A 466 16.99 13.77 -7.56
C TYR A 466 17.63 14.72 -6.54
N VAL A 467 17.04 15.90 -6.35
CA VAL A 467 17.48 16.89 -5.36
C VAL A 467 16.27 17.46 -4.63
N ASN A 468 16.27 17.41 -3.29
CA ASN A 468 15.25 18.07 -2.47
C ASN A 468 15.76 19.43 -1.97
N THR A 469 15.01 20.48 -2.27
CA THR A 469 15.35 21.87 -1.95
C THR A 469 14.61 22.36 -0.70
N ALA A 470 15.08 23.48 -0.13
CA ALA A 470 14.52 24.05 1.09
C ALA A 470 13.08 24.58 0.92
N ASP A 471 12.42 24.84 2.05
CA ASP A 471 11.06 25.40 2.19
C ASP A 471 10.71 26.50 1.17
N ALA A 472 9.49 26.46 0.64
CA ALA A 472 8.92 27.40 -0.33
C ALA A 472 8.92 28.88 0.11
N THR A 473 9.11 29.16 1.39
CA THR A 473 9.33 30.52 1.91
C THR A 473 10.69 31.12 1.51
N VAL A 474 11.64 30.31 1.04
CA VAL A 474 12.94 30.76 0.53
C VAL A 474 12.81 31.28 -0.90
N THR A 475 13.14 32.56 -1.11
CA THR A 475 12.86 33.28 -2.37
C THR A 475 13.81 32.93 -3.52
N ALA A 476 14.96 32.33 -3.25
CA ALA A 476 15.93 31.89 -4.25
C ALA A 476 16.33 30.44 -3.95
N ARG A 477 15.84 29.51 -4.76
CA ARG A 477 16.02 28.07 -4.60
C ARG A 477 16.78 27.54 -5.81
N THR A 478 17.81 26.75 -5.55
CA THR A 478 18.63 26.14 -6.59
C THR A 478 18.82 24.66 -6.32
N ALA A 479 18.49 23.82 -7.29
CA ALA A 479 18.87 22.41 -7.33
C ALA A 479 20.22 22.28 -8.05
N THR A 480 21.09 21.40 -7.57
CA THR A 480 22.43 21.22 -8.14
C THR A 480 22.65 19.76 -8.48
N TYR A 481 22.99 19.48 -9.73
CA TYR A 481 23.22 18.14 -10.26
C TYR A 481 24.67 18.02 -10.75
N THR A 482 25.26 16.84 -10.55
CA THR A 482 26.62 16.54 -10.99
C THR A 482 26.55 15.63 -12.21
N ILE A 483 26.93 16.15 -13.38
CA ILE A 483 26.77 15.48 -14.68
C ILE A 483 28.14 15.25 -15.31
N ARG A 484 28.24 14.16 -16.06
CA ARG A 484 29.38 13.77 -16.86
C ARG A 484 28.91 13.24 -18.20
N VAL A 485 29.70 13.45 -19.25
CA VAL A 485 29.53 12.76 -20.53
C VAL A 485 30.61 11.70 -20.65
N VAL A 486 30.22 10.46 -20.92
CA VAL A 486 31.13 9.30 -21.04
C VAL A 486 30.89 8.55 -22.35
N ASP A 487 31.85 7.73 -22.77
CA ASP A 487 31.65 6.79 -23.87
C ASP A 487 30.92 5.51 -23.43
N GLY A 488 30.64 4.60 -24.36
CA GLY A 488 29.99 3.32 -24.07
C GLY A 488 30.77 2.35 -23.16
N ASN A 489 32.03 2.64 -22.86
CA ASN A 489 32.86 1.89 -21.93
C ASN A 489 33.07 2.62 -20.58
N GLY A 490 32.32 3.71 -20.35
CA GLY A 490 32.47 4.57 -19.18
C GLY A 490 33.82 5.29 -19.11
N GLN A 491 34.56 5.35 -20.23
CA GLN A 491 35.83 6.04 -20.33
C GLN A 491 35.64 7.52 -20.67
N GLU A 492 36.66 8.30 -20.32
CA GLU A 492 36.66 9.76 -20.36
C GLU A 492 36.90 10.33 -21.77
N GLN A 493 37.18 9.49 -22.78
CA GLN A 493 37.72 9.96 -24.05
C GLN A 493 36.82 9.57 -25.22
N TRP A 494 36.09 10.56 -25.74
CA TRP A 494 35.48 10.52 -27.06
C TRP A 494 36.55 10.82 -28.12
N THR A 495 36.66 9.97 -29.13
CA THR A 495 37.70 10.07 -30.17
C THR A 495 37.19 10.61 -31.51
N GLY A 496 36.00 11.22 -31.52
CA GLY A 496 35.42 11.85 -32.70
C GLY A 496 35.75 13.34 -32.82
N GLY A 497 36.39 13.75 -33.93
CA GLY A 497 37.07 15.04 -34.07
C GLY A 497 36.24 16.30 -33.77
N ALA A 498 36.93 17.30 -33.19
CA ALA A 498 36.42 18.57 -32.67
C ALA A 498 35.51 18.48 -31.42
N ASP A 499 35.80 17.52 -30.54
CA ASP A 499 35.87 17.54 -29.07
C ASP A 499 34.81 18.30 -28.24
N SER A 500 33.58 18.44 -28.74
CA SER A 500 32.59 19.29 -28.09
C SER A 500 31.21 18.62 -28.10
N VAL A 501 30.85 17.96 -26.99
CA VAL A 501 29.46 17.58 -26.73
C VAL A 501 28.76 18.78 -26.12
N THR A 502 27.60 19.12 -26.66
CA THR A 502 26.79 20.22 -26.12
C THR A 502 25.75 19.66 -25.17
N LEU A 503 25.80 20.08 -23.92
CA LEU A 503 24.77 19.86 -22.91
C LEU A 503 23.79 21.02 -22.91
N LYS A 504 22.52 20.69 -22.76
CA LYS A 504 21.42 21.64 -22.70
C LYS A 504 20.31 21.13 -21.80
N ILE A 505 19.66 22.02 -21.07
CA ILE A 505 18.36 21.73 -20.45
C ILE A 505 17.28 21.98 -21.51
N ASP A 506 16.48 20.95 -21.77
CA ASP A 506 15.30 21.06 -22.60
C ASP A 506 14.08 21.37 -21.74
N ASP A 507 13.16 22.21 -22.27
CA ASP A 507 11.80 22.25 -21.74
C ASP A 507 11.06 20.99 -22.23
N CYS A 508 9.81 20.81 -21.82
CA CYS A 508 9.01 19.71 -22.35
C CYS A 508 8.26 20.11 -23.64
N PRO A 509 7.79 19.11 -24.42
CA PRO A 509 6.77 19.31 -25.43
C PRO A 509 5.66 20.26 -24.97
N SER A 510 5.18 21.13 -25.85
CA SER A 510 4.23 22.21 -25.53
C SER A 510 2.87 21.78 -24.96
N THR A 511 2.59 20.47 -24.95
CA THR A 511 1.38 19.86 -24.38
C THR A 511 1.60 19.27 -22.99
N TRP A 512 2.83 19.25 -22.48
CA TRP A 512 3.18 18.68 -21.17
C TRP A 512 3.34 19.76 -20.11
N THR A 513 3.05 19.40 -18.86
CA THR A 513 3.38 20.25 -17.72
C THR A 513 4.78 19.93 -17.21
N CYS A 514 5.79 20.59 -17.76
CA CYS A 514 7.11 20.65 -17.13
C CYS A 514 7.36 22.05 -16.59
N TYR A 515 7.57 22.10 -15.29
CA TYR A 515 7.51 23.32 -14.50
C TYR A 515 8.83 24.07 -14.39
N PHE A 516 9.92 23.58 -14.96
CA PHE A 516 11.07 24.43 -15.23
C PHE A 516 10.72 25.38 -16.37
N GLY A 517 9.90 26.39 -16.06
CA GLY A 517 9.60 27.48 -16.96
C GLY A 517 10.89 28.16 -17.39
N ALA A 518 10.88 28.68 -18.62
CA ALA A 518 11.98 29.33 -19.34
C ALA A 518 12.58 30.60 -18.68
N THR A 519 12.50 30.75 -17.35
CA THR A 519 12.85 31.96 -16.60
C THR A 519 13.97 31.72 -15.59
N SER A 520 15.14 31.37 -16.11
CA SER A 520 16.45 31.70 -15.55
C SER A 520 17.40 31.92 -16.75
N PRO A 521 18.31 32.92 -16.73
CA PRO A 521 18.79 33.60 -17.94
C PRO A 521 19.62 32.69 -18.85
N GLY A 522 18.96 32.15 -19.87
CA GLY A 522 19.53 31.33 -20.93
C GLY A 522 19.65 29.87 -20.51
N SER A 523 19.01 28.95 -21.24
CA SER A 523 19.31 27.52 -21.12
C SER A 523 20.83 27.36 -21.15
N PRO A 524 21.50 26.88 -20.08
CA PRO A 524 22.95 26.78 -20.05
C PRO A 524 23.35 25.80 -21.13
N THR A 525 23.82 26.33 -22.26
CA THR A 525 24.41 25.54 -23.32
C THR A 525 25.87 25.40 -22.92
N LEU A 526 26.20 24.23 -22.37
CA LEU A 526 27.56 23.95 -21.93
C LEU A 526 28.22 23.05 -22.97
N VAL A 527 29.26 23.57 -23.61
CA VAL A 527 30.12 22.75 -24.45
C VAL A 527 31.14 22.09 -23.53
N THR A 528 31.06 20.77 -23.41
CA THR A 528 31.89 19.98 -22.51
C THR A 528 32.84 19.09 -23.29
N GLU A 529 34.09 19.03 -22.84
CA GLU A 529 34.98 17.93 -23.20
C GLU A 529 34.48 16.66 -22.47
N PRO A 530 34.30 15.54 -23.18
CA PRO A 530 33.93 14.27 -22.57
C PRO A 530 34.87 13.90 -21.42
N GLY A 531 34.34 13.22 -20.42
CA GLY A 531 35.09 12.79 -19.23
C GLY A 531 35.15 13.80 -18.09
N ASN A 532 34.91 15.09 -18.32
CA ASN A 532 34.88 16.09 -17.26
C ASN A 532 33.57 16.07 -16.48
N THR A 533 33.67 16.26 -15.17
CA THR A 533 32.51 16.47 -14.29
C THR A 533 32.07 17.93 -14.35
N HIS A 534 30.78 18.14 -14.53
CA HIS A 534 30.15 19.44 -14.60
C HIS A 534 29.04 19.55 -13.56
N THR A 535 28.86 20.76 -13.05
CA THR A 535 27.79 21.07 -12.10
C THR A 535 26.71 21.85 -12.83
N LEU A 536 25.52 21.28 -12.91
CA LEU A 536 24.34 21.95 -13.42
C LEU A 536 23.53 22.50 -12.26
N THR A 537 23.25 23.80 -12.30
CA THR A 537 22.39 24.45 -11.31
C THR A 537 21.10 24.86 -11.99
N VAL A 538 19.98 24.40 -11.43
CA VAL A 538 18.63 24.71 -11.91
C VAL A 538 17.94 25.59 -10.88
N GLU A 539 17.42 26.74 -11.30
CA GLU A 539 16.62 27.60 -10.43
C GLU A 539 15.18 27.07 -10.35
N VAL A 540 14.67 26.89 -9.13
CA VAL A 540 13.28 26.51 -8.91
C VAL A 540 12.42 27.78 -8.95
N PRO A 541 11.41 27.87 -9.84
CA PRO A 541 10.61 29.08 -10.03
C PRO A 541 10.03 29.64 -8.73
N ALA A 542 9.96 30.96 -8.60
CA ALA A 542 9.30 31.58 -7.46
C ALA A 542 7.79 31.27 -7.50
N GLY A 543 7.26 30.64 -6.45
CA GLY A 543 5.84 30.27 -6.34
C GLY A 543 5.55 28.77 -6.31
N THR A 544 6.53 27.90 -6.64
CA THR A 544 6.37 26.44 -6.43
C THR A 544 6.11 26.14 -4.96
N SER A 545 5.00 25.45 -4.68
CA SER A 545 4.55 25.04 -3.34
C SER A 545 5.51 24.05 -2.69
N ASN A 546 5.42 23.92 -1.36
CA ASN A 546 5.99 22.77 -0.67
C ASN A 546 5.31 21.49 -1.17
N ASN A 547 6.00 20.36 -1.03
CA ASN A 547 5.55 19.03 -1.45
C ASN A 547 5.43 18.81 -2.97
N THR A 548 5.91 19.74 -3.78
CA THR A 548 5.93 19.60 -5.25
C THR A 548 7.22 18.93 -5.73
N ILE A 549 7.09 18.00 -6.69
CA ILE A 549 8.20 17.37 -7.43
C ILE A 549 8.14 17.80 -8.89
N GLU A 550 9.22 18.40 -9.38
CA GLU A 550 9.34 18.91 -10.73
C GLU A 550 10.32 18.06 -11.55
N SER A 551 9.93 17.70 -12.77
CA SER A 551 10.78 16.96 -13.70
C SER A 551 11.36 17.86 -14.79
N GLY A 552 12.60 17.59 -15.20
CA GLY A 552 13.27 18.25 -16.31
C GLY A 552 14.22 17.32 -17.06
N TRP A 553 14.75 17.79 -18.18
CA TRP A 553 15.55 16.97 -19.09
C TRP A 553 16.88 17.63 -19.45
N ILE A 554 17.95 16.84 -19.39
CA ILE A 554 19.26 17.22 -19.92
C ILE A 554 19.46 16.50 -21.24
N ARG A 555 19.68 17.26 -22.31
CA ARG A 555 20.09 16.76 -23.61
C ARG A 555 21.58 16.92 -23.81
N ALA A 556 22.22 15.87 -24.29
CA ALA A 556 23.57 15.87 -24.82
C ALA A 556 23.50 15.62 -26.34
N TYR A 557 24.07 16.50 -27.15
CA TYR A 557 24.15 16.31 -28.59
C TYR A 557 25.55 16.66 -29.14
N GLY A 558 26.00 15.90 -30.12
CA GLY A 558 27.34 16.02 -30.69
C GLY A 558 27.52 15.24 -31.98
N LEU A 559 28.75 15.22 -32.49
CA LEU A 559 29.17 14.42 -33.63
C LEU A 559 30.09 13.29 -33.18
N ASP A 560 29.99 12.15 -33.86
CA ASP A 560 30.95 11.05 -33.72
C ASP A 560 32.18 11.20 -34.61
N GLY A 561 33.09 10.21 -34.52
CA GLY A 561 34.31 10.18 -35.33
C GLY A 561 34.07 10.02 -36.83
N ALA A 562 32.88 9.57 -37.22
CA ALA A 562 32.42 9.49 -38.59
C ALA A 562 31.58 10.70 -39.03
N ALA A 563 31.49 11.74 -38.19
CA ALA A 563 30.63 12.91 -38.36
C ALA A 563 29.12 12.59 -38.45
N ALA A 564 28.69 11.45 -37.93
CA ALA A 564 27.29 11.14 -37.67
C ALA A 564 26.83 11.83 -36.38
N LYS A 565 25.53 12.11 -36.32
CA LYS A 565 24.92 12.81 -35.18
C LYS A 565 24.67 11.83 -34.05
N VAL A 566 24.91 12.25 -32.81
CA VAL A 566 24.55 11.48 -31.62
C VAL A 566 23.79 12.38 -30.66
N THR A 567 22.64 11.93 -30.20
CA THR A 567 21.78 12.62 -29.25
C THR A 567 21.40 11.68 -28.10
N ARG A 568 21.54 12.15 -26.87
CA ARG A 568 21.10 11.47 -25.64
C ARG A 568 20.33 12.43 -24.76
N VAL A 569 19.39 11.89 -23.98
CA VAL A 569 18.60 12.66 -23.03
C VAL A 569 18.55 11.90 -21.70
N GLN A 570 18.61 12.63 -20.58
CA GLN A 570 18.48 12.08 -19.23
C GLN A 570 17.51 12.94 -18.42
N GLN A 571 16.60 12.29 -17.68
CA GLN A 571 15.70 12.96 -16.75
C GLN A 571 16.41 13.37 -15.46
N PHE A 572 15.99 14.48 -14.88
CA PHE A 572 16.27 14.85 -13.50
C PHE A 572 15.01 15.34 -12.80
N GLN A 573 14.98 15.23 -11.47
CA GLN A 573 13.85 15.64 -10.64
C GLN A 573 14.31 16.57 -9.52
N THR A 574 13.57 17.66 -9.28
CA THR A 574 13.74 18.54 -8.12
C THR A 574 12.49 18.51 -7.26
N ALA A 575 12.65 18.25 -5.96
CA ALA A 575 11.60 18.40 -4.97
C ALA A 575 11.71 19.72 -4.20
N VAL A 576 10.57 20.28 -3.76
CA VAL A 576 10.52 21.45 -2.87
C VAL A 576 9.99 21.03 -1.50
N ASN A 577 10.87 20.97 -0.51
CA ASN A 577 10.51 20.69 0.88
C ASN A 577 9.60 19.46 1.03
N VAL A 578 9.76 18.48 0.14
CA VAL A 578 9.01 17.23 0.20
C VAL A 578 9.54 16.50 1.43
N ALA A 579 8.69 16.30 2.43
CA ALA A 579 9.04 15.48 3.57
C ALA A 579 9.37 14.06 3.07
N THR A 580 10.46 13.46 3.56
CA THR A 580 10.96 12.15 3.08
C THR A 580 10.05 10.95 3.44
N GLY A 581 8.83 11.20 3.92
CA GLY A 581 7.83 10.18 4.21
C GLY A 581 6.54 10.42 3.42
N GLY A 582 6.14 9.42 2.61
CA GLY A 582 4.72 9.06 2.54
C GLY A 582 3.96 9.15 1.20
N SER A 583 4.29 9.97 0.20
CA SER A 583 3.23 10.35 -0.78
C SER A 583 3.31 9.87 -2.22
N GLY A 584 4.36 9.15 -2.66
CA GLY A 584 4.47 8.72 -4.07
C GLY A 584 4.66 7.22 -4.30
N ASN A 585 4.96 6.47 -3.23
CA ASN A 585 5.34 5.07 -3.31
C ASN A 585 4.46 4.24 -2.38
N TYR A 586 3.98 3.10 -2.88
CA TYR A 586 3.11 2.20 -2.15
C TYR A 586 3.42 0.73 -2.44
N VAL A 587 2.81 -0.15 -1.67
CA VAL A 587 2.74 -1.60 -1.92
C VAL A 587 1.28 -2.04 -1.95
N ASP A 588 1.02 -3.16 -2.62
CA ASP A 588 -0.33 -3.73 -2.66
C ASP A 588 -0.46 -4.84 -1.61
N VAL A 589 -1.55 -4.80 -0.84
CA VAL A 589 -1.98 -5.90 0.01
C VAL A 589 -2.49 -7.03 -0.87
N ILE A 590 -1.99 -8.22 -0.62
CA ILE A 590 -2.34 -9.43 -1.38
C ILE A 590 -3.05 -10.48 -0.51
N GLY A 591 -3.18 -10.23 0.79
CA GLY A 591 -3.97 -11.05 1.70
C GLY A 591 -3.46 -11.00 3.13
N TYR A 592 -3.94 -11.96 3.92
CA TYR A 592 -3.72 -12.08 5.35
C TYR A 592 -3.47 -13.54 5.72
N ALA A 593 -2.56 -13.79 6.65
CA ALA A 593 -2.26 -15.13 7.14
C ALA A 593 -1.77 -15.12 8.59
N LEU A 594 -1.94 -16.24 9.26
CA LEU A 594 -1.42 -16.47 10.61
C LEU A 594 -0.01 -17.03 10.54
N PHE A 595 0.88 -16.43 11.33
CA PHE A 595 2.24 -16.91 11.53
C PHE A 595 2.47 -17.26 12.98
N LYS A 596 3.18 -18.36 13.20
CA LYS A 596 3.73 -18.68 14.50
C LYS A 596 5.17 -18.18 14.56
N VAL A 597 5.48 -17.37 15.57
CA VAL A 597 6.83 -16.84 15.79
C VAL A 597 7.73 -17.98 16.25
N THR A 598 8.79 -18.27 15.49
CA THR A 598 9.70 -19.37 15.80
C THR A 598 10.92 -18.90 16.56
N THR A 599 11.48 -17.73 16.20
CA THR A 599 12.66 -17.15 16.85
C THR A 599 12.60 -15.62 16.77
N ILE A 600 12.98 -14.93 17.85
CA ILE A 600 13.25 -13.49 17.85
C ILE A 600 14.70 -13.34 18.27
N ASP A 601 15.53 -12.77 17.40
CA ASP A 601 16.92 -12.43 17.71
C ASP A 601 17.16 -10.91 17.67
N ALA A 602 18.40 -10.48 17.84
CA ALA A 602 18.75 -9.05 17.91
C ALA A 602 18.56 -8.29 16.58
N ASN A 603 18.37 -9.00 15.48
CA ASN A 603 18.32 -8.46 14.13
C ASN A 603 17.06 -8.88 13.35
N ASP A 604 16.43 -9.99 13.71
CA ASP A 604 15.41 -10.65 12.90
C ASP A 604 14.35 -11.37 13.74
N VAL A 605 13.11 -11.32 13.25
CA VAL A 605 11.95 -12.06 13.74
C VAL A 605 11.63 -13.14 12.70
N TYR A 606 11.67 -14.40 13.11
CA TYR A 606 11.39 -15.56 12.28
C TYR A 606 10.00 -16.12 12.59
N GLY A 607 9.35 -16.67 11.56
CA GLY A 607 8.08 -17.36 11.73
C GLY A 607 7.76 -18.33 10.60
N GLN A 608 6.74 -19.15 10.86
CA GLN A 608 6.17 -20.12 9.92
C GLN A 608 4.68 -19.85 9.79
N ALA A 609 4.15 -19.92 8.57
CA ALA A 609 2.72 -19.82 8.36
C ALA A 609 2.02 -21.04 9.00
N ILE A 610 0.93 -20.81 9.70
CA ILE A 610 0.07 -21.85 10.29
C ILE A 610 -1.36 -21.80 9.73
N SER A 611 -1.60 -20.94 8.75
CA SER A 611 -2.84 -20.88 7.97
C SER A 611 -2.49 -20.71 6.48
N GLY A 612 -3.49 -20.92 5.62
CA GLY A 612 -3.43 -20.41 4.26
C GLY A 612 -3.48 -18.88 4.21
N THR A 613 -3.36 -18.34 3.00
CA THR A 613 -3.62 -16.92 2.72
C THR A 613 -5.10 -16.71 2.47
N TYR A 614 -5.69 -15.73 3.15
CA TYR A 614 -7.08 -15.33 2.99
C TYR A 614 -7.14 -13.89 2.50
N LEU A 615 -8.11 -13.61 1.65
CA LEU A 615 -8.32 -12.28 1.08
C LEU A 615 -9.12 -11.37 2.00
N ASP A 616 -10.02 -11.95 2.79
CA ASP A 616 -10.81 -11.24 3.79
C ASP A 616 -10.08 -11.23 5.13
N PRO A 617 -9.71 -10.06 5.69
CA PRO A 617 -9.14 -10.02 7.02
C PRO A 617 -10.11 -10.57 8.07
N ASN A 618 -11.43 -10.55 7.85
CA ASN A 618 -12.45 -11.06 8.76
C ASN A 618 -12.72 -12.56 8.64
N ASP A 619 -11.95 -13.30 7.85
CA ASP A 619 -12.11 -14.75 7.75
C ASP A 619 -11.95 -15.42 9.14
N SER A 620 -12.86 -16.34 9.46
CA SER A 620 -12.83 -17.11 10.70
C SER A 620 -11.51 -17.86 10.92
N ALA A 621 -10.81 -18.26 9.86
CA ALA A 621 -9.52 -18.92 9.94
C ALA A 621 -8.39 -18.01 10.45
N LEU A 622 -8.59 -16.68 10.44
CA LEU A 622 -7.64 -15.69 10.93
C LEU A 622 -7.94 -15.21 12.34
N ALA A 623 -9.08 -15.61 12.91
CA ALA A 623 -9.58 -15.04 14.16
C ALA A 623 -8.65 -15.30 15.36
N GLU A 624 -7.86 -16.37 15.35
CA GLU A 624 -6.85 -16.66 16.38
C GLU A 624 -5.77 -15.56 16.48
N GLY A 625 -5.41 -14.93 15.36
CA GLY A 625 -4.41 -13.85 15.34
C GLY A 625 -4.98 -12.46 15.60
N LYS A 626 -6.31 -12.30 15.67
CA LYS A 626 -6.98 -11.01 15.91
C LYS A 626 -7.01 -10.64 17.39
N LYS A 627 -7.17 -9.34 17.65
CA LYS A 627 -7.50 -8.86 19.00
C LYS A 627 -9.00 -8.86 19.22
N PHE A 628 -9.42 -9.35 20.39
CA PHE A 628 -10.80 -9.26 20.84
C PHE A 628 -10.94 -8.03 21.73
N GLY A 629 -11.88 -7.16 21.41
CA GLY A 629 -12.12 -5.91 22.13
C GLY A 629 -13.60 -5.65 22.35
N LEU A 630 -13.92 -4.89 23.39
CA LEU A 630 -15.27 -4.41 23.65
C LEU A 630 -15.57 -3.21 22.74
N VAL A 631 -16.77 -3.20 22.19
CA VAL A 631 -17.25 -2.16 21.28
C VAL A 631 -18.63 -1.64 21.70
N PRO A 632 -19.02 -0.43 21.26
CA PRO A 632 -20.38 0.06 21.47
C PRO A 632 -21.43 -0.94 21.03
N TRP A 633 -22.50 -1.09 21.82
CA TRP A 633 -23.59 -2.04 21.51
C TRP A 633 -24.24 -1.78 20.15
N GLU A 634 -24.30 -0.52 19.71
CA GLU A 634 -24.96 -0.11 18.46
C GLU A 634 -24.08 -0.32 17.22
N GLU A 635 -22.81 -0.68 17.40
CA GLU A 635 -21.94 -0.98 16.29
C GLU A 635 -22.51 -2.17 15.50
N PRO A 636 -22.61 -2.06 14.15
CA PRO A 636 -23.27 -3.08 13.33
C PRO A 636 -22.68 -4.47 13.51
#